data_AF-A0A378PMT0-F1
#
_entry.id   AF-A0A378PMT0-F1
#
_cell.length_a   1.000
_cell.length_b   1.000
_cell.length_c   1.000
_cell.angle_alpha   90.00
_cell.angle_beta   90.00
_cell.angle_gamma   90.00
#
_symmetry.space_group_name_H-M   'P 1'
#
loop_
_entity.id
_entity.type
_entity.pdbx_description
1 polymer ?
#
loop_
_entity_poly.entity_id
_entity_poly.type
_entity_poly.pdbx_seq_one_letter_code
_entity_poly.pdbx_strand_id
1 'polypeptide(L)'
;MINGIIIFYGYLKHPLAKLWVIYEPTFPNPLYMQQSKYFEDTHPCPDTPYMDIVLEEGDMLYVPCGWWHNPSPLGEETVHLAIGTFPAFGLDYMEWLLKKLPDFHEIRKPMSNWQNDNDNLKILSQKIADLITDQSTYNEFMQEFIGEKRVESNLALELLGNGKINELPMTAMLRLNSNQSYNENDNFIIANGVKLTLDNDFKSIILYIANHSTASVSDIFDNFKDIEQEKLMNTLYGLCLNDIVEVVSY
;
A
#
# COMPACT_ATOMS: atom_id res chain seq x y z
N MET A 1 13.03 -2.90 11.21
CA MET A 1 13.56 -3.42 9.93
C MET A 1 12.43 -3.35 8.93
N ILE A 2 12.70 -2.83 7.73
CA ILE A 2 11.69 -2.59 6.68
C ILE A 2 12.18 -3.39 5.47
N ASN A 3 11.29 -4.13 4.79
CA ASN A 3 11.60 -4.63 3.44
C ASN A 3 11.83 -3.42 2.55
N GLY A 4 13.00 -3.26 1.95
CA GLY A 4 13.28 -2.01 1.23
C GLY A 4 14.13 -2.18 -0.01
N ILE A 5 13.79 -1.40 -1.03
CA ILE A 5 14.72 -1.07 -2.11
C ILE A 5 15.40 0.24 -1.72
N ILE A 6 16.72 0.27 -1.80
CA ILE A 6 17.52 1.45 -1.55
C ILE A 6 18.09 1.91 -2.89
N ILE A 7 17.79 3.16 -3.25
CA ILE A 7 18.24 3.78 -4.50
C ILE A 7 19.27 4.86 -4.14
N PHE A 8 20.41 4.83 -4.82
CA PHE A 8 21.46 5.83 -4.66
C PHE A 8 21.25 7.00 -5.60
N TYR A 9 21.19 8.21 -5.04
CA TYR A 9 21.03 9.44 -5.81
C TYR A 9 22.17 10.40 -5.48
N GLY A 10 22.91 10.81 -6.51
CA GLY A 10 24.00 11.76 -6.40
C GLY A 10 23.57 13.13 -6.92
N TYR A 11 23.76 14.16 -6.10
CA TYR A 11 23.84 15.54 -6.57
C TYR A 11 25.03 16.12 -5.82
N LEU A 12 26.19 16.23 -6.49
CA LEU A 12 27.29 17.20 -6.27
C LEU A 12 28.55 16.72 -7.00
N LYS A 13 29.53 17.62 -7.14
CA LYS A 13 30.64 17.61 -8.13
C LYS A 13 31.71 16.48 -7.99
N HIS A 14 31.51 15.49 -7.13
CA HIS A 14 32.46 14.40 -6.86
C HIS A 14 31.74 13.05 -6.84
N PRO A 15 32.41 11.93 -7.18
CA PRO A 15 31.77 10.61 -7.18
C PRO A 15 31.35 10.24 -5.75
N LEU A 16 30.04 10.19 -5.54
CA LEU A 16 29.42 9.83 -4.27
C LEU A 16 29.32 8.31 -4.20
N ALA A 17 30.04 7.70 -3.25
CA ALA A 17 30.07 6.26 -3.06
C ALA A 17 29.73 5.89 -1.60
N LYS A 18 29.00 4.79 -1.40
CA LYS A 18 28.67 4.29 -0.06
C LYS A 18 28.94 2.79 0.03
N LEU A 19 29.71 2.38 1.04
CA LEU A 19 29.90 0.99 1.38
C LEU A 19 28.67 0.46 2.11
N TRP A 20 28.11 -0.64 1.64
CA TRP A 20 27.06 -1.41 2.29
C TRP A 20 27.61 -2.75 2.70
N VAL A 21 27.61 -3.01 4.01
CA VAL A 21 27.90 -4.34 4.54
C VAL A 21 26.59 -4.97 5.00
N ILE A 22 26.28 -6.15 4.46
CA ILE A 22 25.01 -6.85 4.65
C ILE A 22 25.28 -8.19 5.33
N TYR A 23 24.44 -8.58 6.28
CA TYR A 23 24.56 -9.84 7.02
C TYR A 23 23.23 -10.60 7.03
N GLU A 24 23.33 -11.93 7.07
CA GLU A 24 22.17 -12.81 7.16
C GLU A 24 21.31 -12.50 8.40
N PRO A 25 19.99 -12.70 8.31
CA PRO A 25 19.07 -12.41 9.41
C PRO A 25 19.30 -13.38 10.58
N THR A 26 19.39 -12.84 11.79
CA THR A 26 19.39 -13.62 13.05
C THR A 26 18.03 -13.64 13.74
N PHE A 27 17.09 -12.84 13.23
CA PHE A 27 15.69 -12.83 13.62
C PHE A 27 14.81 -12.75 12.36
N PRO A 28 14.23 -13.88 11.90
CA PRO A 28 13.53 -13.93 10.63
C PRO A 28 12.16 -13.25 10.69
N ASN A 29 11.79 -12.54 9.62
CA ASN A 29 10.49 -11.89 9.43
C ASN A 29 10.02 -11.02 10.63
N PRO A 30 10.84 -10.06 11.10
CA PRO A 30 10.45 -9.17 12.18
C PRO A 30 9.27 -8.28 11.77
N LEU A 31 8.37 -8.04 12.73
CA LEU A 31 7.36 -7.00 12.63
C LEU A 31 7.99 -5.61 12.78
N TYR A 32 7.28 -4.56 12.36
CA TYR A 32 7.82 -3.19 12.37
C TYR A 32 8.23 -2.72 13.78
N MET A 33 7.53 -3.16 14.83
CA MET A 33 7.87 -2.85 16.22
C MET A 33 9.08 -3.64 16.76
N GLN A 34 9.50 -4.70 16.08
CA GLN A 34 10.63 -5.54 16.47
C GLN A 34 11.93 -5.01 15.84
N GLN A 35 12.36 -3.83 16.29
CA GLN A 35 13.56 -3.16 15.78
C GLN A 35 14.85 -3.73 16.40
N SER A 36 15.90 -3.90 15.59
CA SER A 36 17.19 -4.50 15.99
C SER A 36 17.78 -3.94 17.29
N LYS A 37 17.70 -2.62 17.49
CA LYS A 37 18.19 -1.93 18.71
C LYS A 37 17.60 -2.45 20.04
N TYR A 38 16.49 -3.21 19.99
CA TYR A 38 15.85 -3.80 21.16
C TYR A 38 16.10 -5.30 21.32
N PHE A 39 16.74 -5.94 20.33
CA PHE A 39 16.90 -7.39 20.26
C PHE A 39 18.36 -7.82 20.07
N GLU A 40 19.32 -6.90 20.04
CA GLU A 40 20.73 -7.22 19.79
C GLU A 40 21.33 -8.20 20.81
N ASP A 41 20.88 -8.14 22.08
CA ASP A 41 21.33 -9.06 23.12
C ASP A 41 20.89 -10.52 22.89
N THR A 42 19.74 -10.73 22.24
CA THR A 42 19.16 -12.07 22.01
C THR A 42 19.32 -12.56 20.58
N HIS A 43 19.40 -11.62 19.63
CA HIS A 43 19.59 -11.83 18.20
C HIS A 43 20.65 -10.82 17.71
N PRO A 44 21.93 -11.06 17.98
CA PRO A 44 23.00 -10.14 17.56
C PRO A 44 23.20 -10.16 16.05
N CYS A 45 23.85 -9.13 15.52
CA CYS A 45 24.37 -9.15 14.15
C CYS A 45 25.47 -10.24 14.03
N PRO A 46 25.50 -11.04 12.95
CA PRO A 46 26.59 -11.98 12.71
C PRO A 46 27.95 -11.26 12.57
N ASP A 47 29.03 -11.95 12.94
CA ASP A 47 30.39 -11.42 12.76
C ASP A 47 30.87 -11.45 11.30
N THR A 48 30.32 -12.37 10.50
CA THR A 48 30.73 -12.56 9.10
C THR A 48 29.71 -11.91 8.17
N PRO A 49 30.11 -10.96 7.31
CA PRO A 49 29.22 -10.37 6.34
C PRO A 49 28.84 -11.39 5.26
N TYR A 50 27.59 -11.31 4.81
CA TYR A 50 27.11 -12.02 3.63
C TYR A 50 27.66 -11.38 2.35
N MET A 51 27.64 -10.05 2.29
CA MET A 51 28.22 -9.27 1.19
C MET A 51 28.68 -7.88 1.65
N ASP A 52 29.70 -7.36 0.99
CA ASP A 52 30.19 -6.00 1.07
C ASP A 52 30.23 -5.38 -0.33
N ILE A 53 29.49 -4.29 -0.53
CA ILE A 53 29.35 -3.66 -1.86
C ILE A 53 29.47 -2.15 -1.76
N VAL A 54 30.15 -1.54 -2.73
CA VAL A 54 30.15 -0.08 -2.91
C VAL A 54 29.08 0.27 -3.93
N LEU A 55 28.14 1.12 -3.54
CA LEU A 55 27.11 1.65 -4.44
C LEU A 55 27.46 3.07 -4.86
N GLU A 56 27.34 3.33 -6.16
CA GLU A 56 27.51 4.62 -6.81
C GLU A 56 26.14 5.22 -7.22
N GLU A 57 26.16 6.42 -7.78
CA GLU A 57 24.94 7.09 -8.27
C GLU A 57 24.20 6.23 -9.32
N GLY A 58 22.90 6.04 -9.10
CA GLY A 58 22.04 5.24 -9.98
C GLY A 58 21.97 3.76 -9.61
N ASP A 59 22.85 3.27 -8.73
CA ASP A 59 22.78 1.89 -8.25
C ASP A 59 21.58 1.65 -7.33
N MET A 60 21.08 0.42 -7.35
CA MET A 60 19.98 -0.03 -6.49
C MET A 60 20.37 -1.30 -5.72
N LEU A 61 20.05 -1.32 -4.43
CA LEU A 61 20.21 -2.48 -3.56
C LEU A 61 18.88 -2.84 -2.92
N TYR A 62 18.45 -4.09 -3.10
CA TYR A 62 17.33 -4.66 -2.37
C TYR A 62 17.82 -5.32 -1.08
N VAL A 63 17.22 -4.95 0.05
CA VAL A 63 17.51 -5.55 1.36
C VAL A 63 16.23 -6.22 1.88
N PRO A 64 16.20 -7.57 2.01
CA PRO A 64 15.03 -8.27 2.53
C PRO A 64 14.81 -8.00 4.02
N CYS A 65 13.58 -8.17 4.50
CA CYS A 65 13.22 -7.98 5.90
C CYS A 65 14.04 -8.91 6.80
N GLY A 66 14.50 -8.38 7.94
CA GLY A 66 15.32 -9.11 8.90
C GLY A 66 16.82 -9.04 8.65
N TRP A 67 17.26 -8.60 7.46
CA TRP A 67 18.68 -8.52 7.14
C TRP A 67 19.35 -7.32 7.81
N TRP A 68 20.50 -7.57 8.42
CA TRP A 68 21.33 -6.52 8.99
C TRP A 68 22.06 -5.78 7.87
N HIS A 69 22.17 -4.47 8.01
CA HIS A 69 22.88 -3.64 7.06
C HIS A 69 23.57 -2.48 7.76
N ASN A 70 24.80 -2.19 7.35
CA ASN A 70 25.60 -1.10 7.88
C ASN A 70 26.13 -0.23 6.72
N PRO A 71 25.39 0.83 6.34
CA PRO A 71 25.82 1.75 5.30
C PRO A 71 26.81 2.79 5.84
N SER A 72 27.96 2.94 5.18
CA SER A 72 29.01 3.91 5.55
C SER A 72 29.46 4.72 4.33
N PRO A 73 29.43 6.07 4.37
CA PRO A 73 29.88 6.90 3.26
C PRO A 73 31.38 6.69 2.98
N LEU A 74 31.76 6.71 1.71
CA LEU A 74 33.15 6.70 1.28
C LEU A 74 33.49 8.09 0.73
N GLY A 75 34.13 8.92 1.55
CA GLY A 75 34.52 10.27 1.19
C GLY A 75 33.52 11.31 1.67
N GLU A 76 32.82 11.97 0.75
CA GLU A 76 31.91 13.08 1.05
C GLU A 76 30.52 12.62 1.52
N GLU A 77 29.69 13.56 1.93
CA GLU A 77 28.31 13.31 2.35
C GLU A 77 27.49 12.68 1.22
N THR A 78 26.76 11.61 1.52
CA THR A 78 25.95 10.87 0.52
C THR A 78 24.48 10.84 0.92
N VAL A 79 23.59 10.96 -0.05
CA VAL A 79 22.15 10.77 0.10
C VAL A 79 21.74 9.43 -0.50
N HIS A 80 20.78 8.75 0.12
CA HIS A 80 20.12 7.58 -0.46
C HIS A 80 18.62 7.67 -0.22
N LEU A 81 17.84 7.18 -1.16
CA LEU A 81 16.39 7.06 -1.06
C LEU A 81 16.05 5.64 -0.65
N ALA A 82 15.38 5.47 0.49
CA ALA A 82 14.88 4.18 0.93
C ALA A 82 13.39 4.06 0.60
N ILE A 83 13.04 3.08 -0.23
CA ILE A 83 11.66 2.75 -0.60
C ILE A 83 11.27 1.49 0.18
N GLY A 84 10.48 1.69 1.25
CA GLY A 84 9.97 0.61 2.08
C GLY A 84 8.71 -0.02 1.50
N THR A 85 8.59 -1.34 1.59
CA THR A 85 7.35 -2.07 1.36
C THR A 85 6.75 -2.54 2.68
N PHE A 86 5.43 -2.37 2.81
CA PHE A 86 4.67 -2.68 4.01
C PHE A 86 3.57 -3.70 3.65
N PRO A 87 3.89 -5.00 3.57
CA PRO A 87 2.92 -6.03 3.27
C PRO A 87 1.95 -6.23 4.44
N ALA A 88 0.83 -6.92 4.19
CA ALA A 88 -0.02 -7.42 5.25
C ALA A 88 0.67 -8.61 5.93
N PHE A 89 0.65 -8.64 7.26
CA PHE A 89 1.14 -9.76 8.06
C PHE A 89 -0.02 -10.58 8.61
N GLY A 90 0.26 -11.83 9.00
CA GLY A 90 -0.72 -12.66 9.70
C GLY A 90 -1.23 -12.01 11.00
N LEU A 91 -0.42 -11.17 11.66
CA LEU A 91 -0.85 -10.40 12.81
C LEU A 91 -1.98 -9.41 12.44
N ASP A 92 -1.82 -8.65 11.36
CA ASP A 92 -2.83 -7.71 10.88
C ASP A 92 -4.14 -8.44 10.55
N TYR A 93 -4.05 -9.62 9.92
CA TYR A 93 -5.20 -10.45 9.62
C TYR A 93 -5.93 -10.92 10.87
N MET A 94 -5.19 -11.36 11.88
CA MET A 94 -5.77 -11.77 13.16
C MET A 94 -6.40 -10.59 13.90
N GLU A 95 -5.74 -9.44 13.97
CA GLU A 95 -6.29 -8.22 14.58
C GLU A 95 -7.58 -7.77 13.88
N TRP A 96 -7.61 -7.83 12.56
CA TRP A 96 -8.81 -7.57 11.78
C TRP A 96 -9.92 -8.60 12.07
N LEU A 97 -9.60 -9.89 12.10
CA LEU A 97 -10.56 -10.95 12.38
C LEU A 97 -11.17 -10.83 13.79
N LEU A 98 -10.37 -10.41 14.78
CA LEU A 98 -10.83 -10.13 16.15
C LEU A 98 -11.96 -9.09 16.17
N LYS A 99 -11.97 -8.11 15.25
CA LYS A 99 -13.04 -7.11 15.13
C LYS A 99 -14.39 -7.74 14.73
N LYS A 100 -14.39 -8.92 14.10
CA LYS A 100 -15.59 -9.66 13.66
C LYS A 100 -16.14 -10.62 14.70
N LEU A 101 -15.31 -11.05 15.65
CA LEU A 101 -15.70 -12.03 16.67
C LEU A 101 -16.92 -11.65 17.53
N PRO A 102 -17.24 -10.36 17.81
CA PRO A 102 -18.45 -10.00 18.55
C PRO A 102 -19.76 -10.54 17.95
N ASP A 103 -19.80 -10.85 16.65
CA ASP A 103 -20.98 -11.41 16.00
C ASP A 103 -21.27 -12.86 16.44
N PHE A 104 -20.25 -13.59 16.90
CA PHE A 104 -20.43 -14.97 17.36
C PHE A 104 -21.06 -15.04 18.73
N HIS A 105 -22.12 -15.84 18.83
CA HIS A 105 -22.79 -16.09 20.10
C HIS A 105 -21.84 -16.69 21.14
N GLU A 106 -20.94 -17.58 20.73
CA GLU A 106 -19.98 -18.26 21.61
C GLU A 106 -19.00 -17.29 22.29
N ILE A 107 -18.55 -16.24 21.60
CA ILE A 107 -17.70 -15.16 22.16
C ILE A 107 -18.45 -14.36 23.22
N ARG A 108 -19.77 -14.18 23.05
CA ARG A 108 -20.60 -13.36 23.94
C ARG A 108 -21.09 -14.08 25.19
N LYS A 109 -20.85 -15.39 25.32
CA LYS A 109 -21.28 -16.14 26.51
C LYS A 109 -20.42 -15.74 27.72
N PRO A 110 -21.01 -15.58 28.91
CA PRO A 110 -20.25 -15.35 30.13
C PRO A 110 -19.36 -16.56 30.44
N MET A 111 -18.13 -16.30 30.86
CA MET A 111 -17.19 -17.34 31.29
C MET A 111 -17.28 -17.54 32.81
N SER A 112 -16.98 -18.75 33.28
CA SER A 112 -17.04 -19.11 34.69
C SER A 112 -15.86 -19.97 35.15
N ASN A 113 -15.75 -21.20 34.66
CA ASN A 113 -14.66 -22.13 34.95
C ASN A 113 -14.49 -23.11 33.78
N TRP A 114 -13.35 -23.78 33.74
CA TRP A 114 -12.99 -24.69 32.66
C TRP A 114 -14.04 -25.76 32.37
N GLN A 115 -14.61 -26.40 33.40
CA GLN A 115 -15.60 -27.47 33.23
C GLN A 115 -16.84 -27.00 32.47
N ASN A 116 -17.29 -25.77 32.73
CA ASN A 116 -18.45 -25.18 32.06
C ASN A 116 -18.13 -24.58 30.69
N ASP A 117 -16.93 -24.03 30.54
CA ASP A 117 -16.60 -23.21 29.37
C ASP A 117 -15.92 -24.01 28.24
N ASN A 118 -15.31 -25.17 28.53
CA ASN A 118 -14.47 -25.89 27.57
C ASN A 118 -15.21 -26.32 26.30
N ASP A 119 -16.48 -26.71 26.38
CA ASP A 119 -17.24 -27.09 25.18
C ASP A 119 -17.55 -25.87 24.30
N ASN A 120 -17.85 -24.73 24.92
CA ASN A 120 -18.02 -23.47 24.18
C ASN A 120 -16.69 -23.03 23.52
N LEU A 121 -15.56 -23.18 24.22
CA LEU A 121 -14.24 -22.89 23.66
C LEU A 121 -13.87 -23.80 22.48
N LYS A 122 -14.25 -25.09 22.50
CA LYS A 122 -14.07 -25.98 21.35
C LYS A 122 -14.90 -25.53 20.14
N ILE A 123 -16.16 -25.16 20.36
CA ILE A 123 -17.03 -24.64 19.28
C ILE A 123 -16.44 -23.34 18.72
N LEU A 124 -16.03 -22.41 19.59
CA LEU A 124 -15.42 -21.16 19.17
C LEU A 124 -14.13 -21.38 18.39
N SER A 125 -13.27 -22.30 18.86
CA SER A 125 -12.04 -22.70 18.16
C SER A 125 -12.32 -23.19 16.75
N GLN A 126 -13.34 -24.03 16.56
CA GLN A 126 -13.69 -24.53 15.22
C GLN A 126 -14.17 -23.39 14.32
N LYS A 127 -15.05 -22.51 14.82
CA LYS A 127 -15.54 -21.36 14.06
C LYS A 127 -14.41 -20.42 13.63
N ILE A 128 -13.47 -20.13 14.53
CA ILE A 128 -12.31 -19.28 14.22
C ILE A 128 -11.42 -19.98 13.18
N ALA A 129 -11.18 -21.29 13.31
CA ALA A 129 -10.38 -22.04 12.34
C ALA A 129 -11.01 -22.01 10.93
N ASP A 130 -12.34 -22.18 10.84
CA ASP A 130 -13.07 -22.13 9.59
C ASP A 130 -12.94 -20.73 8.94
N LEU A 131 -13.04 -19.65 9.72
CA LEU A 131 -12.87 -18.28 9.21
C LEU A 131 -11.46 -17.97 8.74
N ILE A 132 -10.44 -18.34 9.53
CA ILE A 132 -9.04 -18.04 9.21
C ILE A 132 -8.67 -18.64 7.85
N THR A 133 -9.20 -19.83 7.55
CA THR A 133 -8.89 -20.58 6.33
C THR A 133 -9.87 -20.33 5.18
N ASP A 134 -10.92 -19.54 5.41
CA ASP A 134 -11.89 -19.21 4.37
C ASP A 134 -11.34 -18.15 3.39
N GLN A 135 -11.41 -18.47 2.11
CA GLN A 135 -10.87 -17.62 1.04
C GLN A 135 -11.62 -16.28 0.95
N SER A 136 -12.93 -16.27 1.20
CA SER A 136 -13.71 -15.03 1.10
C SER A 136 -13.34 -14.04 2.21
N THR A 137 -13.11 -14.57 3.42
CA THR A 137 -12.64 -13.84 4.60
C THR A 137 -11.25 -13.25 4.37
N TYR A 138 -10.32 -14.05 3.81
CA TYR A 138 -8.99 -13.57 3.42
C TYR A 138 -9.06 -12.44 2.38
N ASN A 139 -9.88 -12.62 1.34
CA ASN A 139 -10.02 -11.62 0.28
C ASN A 139 -10.60 -10.30 0.80
N GLU A 140 -11.55 -10.38 1.72
CA GLU A 140 -12.14 -9.20 2.35
C GLU A 140 -11.11 -8.45 3.19
N PHE A 141 -10.32 -9.16 4.01
CA PHE A 141 -9.19 -8.58 4.74
C PHE A 141 -8.22 -7.87 3.80
N MET A 142 -7.78 -8.54 2.73
CA MET A 142 -6.82 -7.94 1.79
C MET A 142 -7.39 -6.68 1.13
N GLN A 143 -8.69 -6.66 0.82
CA GLN A 143 -9.35 -5.47 0.26
C GLN A 143 -9.37 -4.31 1.26
N GLU A 144 -9.75 -4.57 2.52
CA GLU A 144 -9.75 -3.54 3.56
C GLU A 144 -8.33 -3.05 3.88
N PHE A 145 -7.36 -3.95 4.02
CA PHE A 145 -5.97 -3.61 4.29
C PHE A 145 -5.36 -2.75 3.16
N ILE A 146 -5.69 -3.04 1.90
CA ILE A 146 -5.28 -2.20 0.77
C ILE A 146 -6.03 -0.86 0.79
N GLY A 147 -7.33 -0.86 1.12
CA GLY A 147 -8.15 0.34 1.17
C GLY A 147 -7.80 1.32 2.29
N GLU A 148 -7.28 0.84 3.42
CA GLU A 148 -6.77 1.70 4.49
C GLU A 148 -5.54 2.51 4.06
N LYS A 149 -4.81 2.06 3.02
CA LYS A 149 -3.67 2.78 2.45
C LYS A 149 -4.14 3.90 1.54
N ARG A 150 -4.46 5.02 2.17
CA ARG A 150 -4.81 6.28 1.51
C ARG A 150 -3.57 6.95 0.90
N VAL A 151 -3.77 7.60 -0.23
CA VAL A 151 -2.76 8.46 -0.85
C VAL A 151 -3.10 9.89 -0.44
N GLU A 152 -2.10 10.65 -0.01
CA GLU A 152 -2.30 12.08 0.20
C GLU A 152 -2.53 12.75 -1.16
N SER A 153 -3.71 13.33 -1.32
CA SER A 153 -4.10 14.14 -2.46
C SER A 153 -4.39 15.56 -2.00
N ASN A 154 -4.04 16.55 -2.83
CA ASN A 154 -4.50 17.91 -2.58
C ASN A 154 -5.95 18.01 -3.05
N LEU A 155 -6.87 18.21 -2.11
CA LEU A 155 -8.27 18.45 -2.47
C LEU A 155 -8.35 19.78 -3.22
N ALA A 156 -8.65 19.76 -4.52
CA ALA A 156 -8.76 20.94 -5.39
C ALA A 156 -10.01 21.77 -5.04
N LEU A 157 -10.03 22.35 -3.83
CA LEU A 157 -11.18 22.99 -3.19
C LEU A 157 -11.78 24.14 -4.01
N GLU A 158 -10.97 24.86 -4.78
CA GLU A 158 -11.45 25.96 -5.62
C GLU A 158 -12.35 25.47 -6.76
N LEU A 159 -12.05 24.27 -7.30
CA LEU A 159 -12.85 23.57 -8.30
C LEU A 159 -13.99 22.80 -7.62
N LEU A 160 -13.63 21.83 -6.77
CA LEU A 160 -14.55 20.81 -6.26
C LEU A 160 -15.42 21.29 -5.10
N GLY A 161 -14.98 22.33 -4.39
CA GLY A 161 -15.72 22.94 -3.27
C GLY A 161 -16.67 24.04 -3.70
N ASN A 162 -16.63 24.47 -4.96
CA ASN A 162 -17.49 25.52 -5.48
C ASN A 162 -18.74 24.91 -6.12
N GLY A 163 -19.89 24.99 -5.44
CA GLY A 163 -21.16 24.43 -5.95
C GLY A 163 -21.72 25.05 -7.23
N LYS A 164 -21.03 26.03 -7.83
CA LYS A 164 -21.31 26.57 -9.17
C LYS A 164 -20.48 25.91 -10.27
N ILE A 165 -19.43 25.19 -9.90
CA ILE A 165 -18.58 24.43 -10.81
C ILE A 165 -19.04 22.97 -10.74
N ASN A 166 -19.25 22.38 -11.91
CA ASN A 166 -19.66 20.99 -12.08
C ASN A 166 -18.89 20.31 -13.22
N GLU A 167 -17.86 20.98 -13.75
CA GLU A 167 -17.05 20.51 -14.86
C GLU A 167 -15.57 20.74 -14.55
N LEU A 168 -14.72 19.87 -15.07
CA LEU A 168 -13.27 20.00 -14.99
C LEU A 168 -12.76 20.81 -16.18
N PRO A 169 -11.75 21.69 -16.00
CA PRO A 169 -11.04 22.31 -17.10
C PRO A 169 -10.44 21.23 -18.02
N MET A 170 -10.48 21.44 -19.34
CA MET A 170 -9.87 20.51 -20.30
C MET A 170 -8.35 20.37 -20.06
N THR A 171 -7.71 21.39 -19.50
CA THR A 171 -6.30 21.44 -19.11
C THR A 171 -6.00 20.69 -17.81
N ALA A 172 -7.02 20.27 -17.05
CA ALA A 172 -6.83 19.63 -15.76
C ALA A 172 -6.11 18.29 -15.93
N MET A 173 -5.03 18.12 -15.17
CA MET A 173 -4.24 16.89 -15.11
C MET A 173 -4.78 16.00 -14.00
N LEU A 174 -5.21 14.81 -14.36
CA LEU A 174 -5.83 13.84 -13.47
C LEU A 174 -4.87 12.69 -13.14
N ARG A 175 -4.96 12.18 -11.90
CA ARG A 175 -4.19 11.01 -11.44
C ARG A 175 -5.07 10.14 -10.55
N LEU A 176 -4.96 8.82 -10.68
CA LEU A 176 -5.67 7.91 -9.77
C LEU A 176 -5.08 7.99 -8.35
N ASN A 177 -5.93 8.14 -7.32
CA ASN A 177 -5.51 8.12 -5.91
C ASN A 177 -5.36 6.69 -5.39
N SER A 178 -4.42 5.95 -5.97
CA SER A 178 -4.09 4.60 -5.56
C SER A 178 -2.62 4.31 -5.79
N ASN A 179 -2.00 3.59 -4.86
CA ASN A 179 -0.63 3.07 -5.00
C ASN A 179 -0.61 1.64 -5.57
N GLN A 180 -1.74 1.18 -6.12
CA GLN A 180 -1.88 -0.14 -6.71
C GLN A 180 -1.78 -0.06 -8.23
N SER A 181 -1.30 -1.15 -8.85
CA SER A 181 -1.36 -1.32 -10.29
C SER A 181 -2.63 -2.07 -10.68
N TYR A 182 -3.27 -1.65 -11.76
CA TYR A 182 -4.52 -2.22 -12.26
C TYR A 182 -4.37 -2.66 -13.72
N ASN A 183 -5.04 -3.74 -14.09
CA ASN A 183 -5.02 -4.32 -15.43
C ASN A 183 -6.42 -4.72 -15.92
N GLU A 184 -6.51 -5.17 -17.17
CA GLU A 184 -7.77 -5.52 -17.82
C GLU A 184 -8.51 -6.70 -17.18
N ASN A 185 -7.88 -7.52 -16.35
CA ASN A 185 -8.55 -8.63 -15.65
C ASN A 185 -9.22 -8.17 -14.35
N ASP A 186 -8.94 -6.96 -13.88
CA ASP A 186 -9.52 -6.45 -12.64
C ASP A 186 -10.99 -6.07 -12.85
N ASN A 187 -11.85 -6.55 -11.95
CA ASN A 187 -13.28 -6.25 -11.95
C ASN A 187 -13.65 -5.10 -11.00
N PHE A 188 -12.69 -4.64 -10.20
CA PHE A 188 -12.83 -3.49 -9.31
C PHE A 188 -11.47 -2.83 -9.08
N ILE A 189 -11.48 -1.57 -8.67
CA ILE A 189 -10.32 -0.87 -8.12
C ILE A 189 -10.56 -0.47 -6.66
N ILE A 190 -9.47 -0.16 -5.94
CA ILE A 190 -9.54 0.45 -4.61
C ILE A 190 -8.71 1.74 -4.62
N ALA A 191 -9.39 2.88 -4.65
CA ALA A 191 -8.77 4.19 -4.65
C ALA A 191 -9.20 4.96 -3.41
N ASN A 192 -8.22 5.45 -2.66
CA ASN A 192 -8.39 6.19 -1.42
C ASN A 192 -9.44 5.65 -0.41
N GLY A 193 -9.50 4.32 -0.27
CA GLY A 193 -10.45 3.63 0.63
C GLY A 193 -11.83 3.37 0.04
N VAL A 194 -12.06 3.72 -1.23
CA VAL A 194 -13.30 3.42 -1.95
C VAL A 194 -13.07 2.26 -2.92
N LYS A 195 -13.86 1.20 -2.76
CA LYS A 195 -13.94 0.12 -3.74
C LYS A 195 -14.93 0.50 -4.84
N LEU A 196 -14.45 0.56 -6.08
CA LEU A 196 -15.27 0.80 -7.25
C LEU A 196 -15.32 -0.44 -8.13
N THR A 197 -16.51 -1.00 -8.33
CA THR A 197 -16.72 -2.04 -9.36
C THR A 197 -16.64 -1.40 -10.74
N LEU A 198 -15.87 -2.02 -11.63
CA LEU A 198 -15.71 -1.54 -13.00
C LEU A 198 -16.78 -2.18 -13.90
N ASP A 199 -17.65 -1.36 -14.49
CA ASP A 199 -18.50 -1.80 -15.59
C ASP A 199 -17.77 -1.63 -16.94
N ASN A 200 -18.33 -2.19 -18.02
CA ASN A 200 -17.64 -2.22 -19.32
C ASN A 200 -17.33 -0.82 -19.89
N ASP A 201 -18.18 0.17 -19.64
CA ASP A 201 -18.00 1.52 -20.19
C ASP A 201 -16.91 2.29 -19.43
N PHE A 202 -16.90 2.20 -18.09
CA PHE A 202 -16.02 3.00 -17.24
C PHE A 202 -14.67 2.34 -16.94
N LYS A 203 -14.58 1.02 -17.10
CA LYS A 203 -13.34 0.26 -16.93
C LYS A 203 -12.19 0.84 -17.74
N SER A 204 -12.44 1.10 -19.02
CA SER A 204 -11.40 1.57 -19.94
C SER A 204 -10.86 2.95 -19.56
N ILE A 205 -11.73 3.86 -19.09
CA ILE A 205 -11.32 5.20 -18.63
C ILE A 205 -10.46 5.10 -17.37
N ILE A 206 -10.92 4.35 -16.36
CA ILE A 206 -10.18 4.18 -15.11
C ILE A 206 -8.83 3.52 -15.35
N LEU A 207 -8.78 2.46 -16.16
CA LEU A 207 -7.53 1.79 -16.51
C LEU A 207 -6.60 2.71 -17.33
N TYR A 208 -7.15 3.56 -18.18
CA TYR A 208 -6.35 4.57 -18.87
C TYR A 208 -5.69 5.53 -17.87
N ILE A 209 -6.47 6.11 -16.94
CA ILE A 209 -5.92 7.00 -15.90
C ILE A 209 -4.91 6.26 -15.01
N ALA A 210 -5.21 5.01 -14.62
CA ALA A 210 -4.36 4.20 -13.74
C ALA A 210 -3.00 3.84 -14.36
N ASN A 211 -2.94 3.69 -15.68
CA ASN A 211 -1.72 3.31 -16.41
C ASN A 211 -0.87 4.51 -16.85
N HIS A 212 -1.30 5.74 -16.53
CA HIS A 212 -0.54 6.96 -16.78
C HIS A 212 -0.15 7.61 -15.45
N SER A 213 1.02 8.27 -15.39
CA SER A 213 1.40 9.06 -14.21
C SER A 213 0.42 10.21 -13.96
N THR A 214 -0.04 10.83 -15.05
CA THR A 214 -1.10 11.85 -15.10
C THR A 214 -1.73 11.84 -16.50
N ALA A 215 -3.01 12.13 -16.62
CA ALA A 215 -3.71 12.28 -17.91
C ALA A 215 -4.52 13.60 -17.93
N SER A 216 -4.42 14.38 -19.01
CA SER A 216 -5.27 15.57 -19.12
C SER A 216 -6.72 15.19 -19.44
N VAL A 217 -7.67 16.02 -19.03
CA VAL A 217 -9.09 15.85 -19.42
C VAL A 217 -9.22 15.84 -20.94
N SER A 218 -8.48 16.69 -21.67
CA SER A 218 -8.44 16.64 -23.15
C SER A 218 -7.99 15.30 -23.71
N ASP A 219 -6.91 14.70 -23.17
CA ASP A 219 -6.41 13.42 -23.68
C ASP A 219 -7.44 12.30 -23.45
N ILE A 220 -8.13 12.33 -22.31
CA ILE A 220 -9.18 11.34 -22.00
C ILE A 220 -10.33 11.48 -23.02
N PHE A 221 -10.79 12.69 -23.29
CA PHE A 221 -11.83 12.93 -24.30
C PHE A 221 -11.40 12.49 -25.70
N ASP A 222 -10.13 12.68 -26.05
CA ASP A 222 -9.61 12.27 -27.35
C ASP A 222 -9.50 10.76 -27.51
N ASN A 223 -9.25 10.02 -26.43
CA ASN A 223 -9.18 8.57 -26.43
C ASN A 223 -10.56 7.88 -26.33
N PHE A 224 -11.56 8.54 -25.75
CA PHE A 224 -12.88 7.96 -25.47
C PHE A 224 -14.01 8.67 -26.21
N LYS A 225 -13.84 8.89 -27.53
CA LYS A 225 -14.79 9.61 -28.40
C LYS A 225 -16.16 8.94 -28.55
N ASP A 226 -16.23 7.64 -28.31
CA ASP A 226 -17.46 6.86 -28.41
C ASP A 226 -18.40 7.06 -27.19
N ILE A 227 -17.90 7.69 -26.12
CA ILE A 227 -18.67 8.00 -24.92
C ILE A 227 -19.25 9.41 -25.05
N GLU A 228 -20.52 9.57 -24.67
CA GLU A 228 -21.18 10.88 -24.62
C GLU A 228 -20.38 11.85 -23.73
N GLN A 229 -20.03 13.01 -24.29
CA GLN A 229 -19.14 13.99 -23.65
C GLN A 229 -19.64 14.46 -22.27
N GLU A 230 -20.95 14.71 -22.14
CA GLU A 230 -21.56 15.10 -20.87
C GLU A 230 -21.46 13.97 -19.83
N LYS A 231 -21.73 12.72 -20.24
CA LYS A 231 -21.57 11.54 -19.37
C LYS A 231 -20.13 11.37 -18.92
N LEU A 232 -19.16 11.53 -19.82
CA LEU A 232 -17.73 11.46 -19.51
C LEU A 232 -17.32 12.56 -18.52
N MET A 233 -17.69 13.83 -18.78
CA MET A 233 -17.37 14.94 -17.88
C MET A 233 -17.94 14.72 -16.48
N ASN A 234 -19.23 14.39 -16.38
CA ASN A 234 -19.90 14.13 -15.11
C ASN A 234 -19.24 12.98 -14.33
N THR A 235 -18.77 11.96 -15.03
CA THR A 235 -18.05 10.84 -14.43
C THR A 235 -16.70 11.28 -13.87
N LEU A 236 -15.86 11.96 -14.68
CA LEU A 236 -14.56 12.44 -14.23
C LEU A 236 -14.70 13.41 -13.05
N TYR A 237 -15.65 14.34 -13.12
CA TYR A 237 -15.94 15.26 -12.02
C TYR A 237 -16.37 14.51 -10.76
N GLY A 238 -17.27 13.53 -10.87
CA GLY A 238 -17.71 12.70 -9.76
C GLY A 238 -16.58 11.88 -9.12
N LEU A 239 -15.69 11.31 -9.93
CA LEU A 239 -14.50 10.60 -9.44
C LEU A 239 -13.56 11.54 -8.67
N CYS A 240 -13.40 12.77 -9.14
CA CYS A 240 -12.61 13.78 -8.45
C CYS A 240 -13.26 14.23 -7.13
N LEU A 241 -14.56 14.46 -7.15
CA LEU A 241 -15.32 14.87 -5.97
C LEU A 241 -15.27 13.83 -4.84
N ASN A 242 -15.21 12.54 -5.19
CA ASN A 242 -15.09 11.43 -4.24
C ASN A 242 -13.62 11.05 -3.93
N ASP A 243 -12.66 11.85 -4.38
CA ASP A 243 -11.23 11.69 -4.10
C ASP A 243 -10.65 10.34 -4.58
N ILE A 244 -11.29 9.75 -5.59
CA ILE A 244 -10.82 8.55 -6.30
C ILE A 244 -9.76 8.94 -7.34
N VAL A 245 -9.97 10.09 -7.98
CA VAL A 245 -9.03 10.71 -8.92
C VAL A 245 -8.66 12.09 -8.38
N GLU A 246 -7.38 12.41 -8.29
CA GLU A 246 -6.90 13.73 -7.92
C GLU A 246 -6.78 14.64 -9.14
N VAL A 247 -7.10 15.92 -8.95
CA VAL A 247 -6.73 16.99 -9.87
C VAL A 247 -5.37 17.53 -9.45
N VAL A 248 -4.32 17.14 -10.18
CA VAL A 248 -2.91 17.48 -9.86
C VAL A 248 -2.58 18.94 -10.17
N SER A 249 -3.13 19.45 -11.28
CA SER A 249 -2.99 20.84 -11.74
C SER A 249 -4.08 21.16 -12.77
N TYR A 250 -4.43 22.43 -12.98
CA TYR A 250 -5.49 22.85 -13.91
C TYR A 250 -5.33 24.29 -14.40
#